data_AF-A0A1Y5TXB9-F1
#
_entry.id   AF-A0A1Y5TXB9-F1
#
_cell.length_a   1.000
_cell.length_b   1.000
_cell.length_c   1.000
_cell.angle_alpha   90.00
_cell.angle_beta   90.00
_cell.angle_gamma   90.00
#
_symmetry.space_group_name_H-M   'P 1'
#
loop_
_entity.id
_entity.type
_entity.pdbx_description
1 polymer ?
#
loop_
_entity_poly.entity_id
_entity_poly.type
_entity_poly.pdbx_seq_one_letter_code
_entity_poly.pdbx_strand_id
1 'polypeptide(L)'
;MARTLRKARSVVVIRDYFSRPSKSGLLADGLDSRPRKSFALYSGIPSMLALTEGNPRMLINLLSPLIVEYRLSEGKRKVSESKQAIEIQKSIRVMRSLLKTVPTKKKTDSGQGLLRFLDAVGSGLYHGIVATKFNDQPPLSFRVDRGVHPEYLSAIGKALNIGALIYVPDHASEDILSNVVEKRFRLNYLLSAHYKLPLSLDREISLSALLERSQSRLQAQMDLSNES
;
A
#
# COMPACT_ATOMS: atom_id res chain seq x y z
N MET A 1 -17.11 12.76 -19.13
CA MET A 1 -17.59 11.50 -18.51
C MET A 1 -16.59 10.35 -18.56
N ALA A 2 -15.95 10.02 -19.70
CA ALA A 2 -15.02 8.87 -19.80
C ALA A 2 -13.80 8.90 -18.86
N ARG A 3 -13.25 10.10 -18.55
CA ARG A 3 -12.08 10.27 -17.65
C ARG A 3 -12.39 9.91 -16.19
N THR A 4 -13.58 10.26 -15.69
CA THR A 4 -14.02 9.96 -14.32
C THR A 4 -14.28 8.46 -14.15
N LEU A 5 -14.92 7.83 -15.14
CA LEU A 5 -15.13 6.38 -15.19
C LEU A 5 -13.82 5.58 -15.16
N ARG A 6 -12.78 6.05 -15.88
CA ARG A 6 -11.46 5.40 -15.85
C ARG A 6 -10.79 5.50 -14.48
N LYS A 7 -10.92 6.64 -13.79
CA LYS A 7 -10.33 6.85 -12.45
C LYS A 7 -11.00 6.00 -11.38
N ALA A 8 -12.33 5.97 -11.37
CA ALA A 8 -13.07 5.16 -10.41
C ALA A 8 -12.87 3.64 -10.61
N ARG A 9 -12.53 3.19 -11.84
CA ARG A 9 -12.40 1.76 -12.17
C ARG A 9 -11.42 1.02 -11.27
N SER A 10 -10.23 1.57 -11.01
CA SER A 10 -9.22 0.89 -10.20
C SER A 10 -9.68 0.70 -8.75
N VAL A 11 -10.33 1.72 -8.19
CA VAL A 11 -10.92 1.71 -6.85
C VAL A 11 -12.05 0.69 -6.77
N VAL A 12 -12.96 0.67 -7.74
CA VAL A 12 -14.08 -0.28 -7.80
C VAL A 12 -13.56 -1.72 -7.89
N VAL A 13 -12.59 -1.99 -8.76
CA VAL A 13 -12.01 -3.34 -8.92
C VAL A 13 -11.34 -3.81 -7.63
N ILE A 14 -10.56 -2.94 -6.97
CA ILE A 14 -9.93 -3.26 -5.68
C ILE A 14 -10.98 -3.53 -4.60
N ARG A 15 -11.99 -2.65 -4.50
CA ARG A 15 -13.07 -2.77 -3.52
C ARG A 15 -13.87 -4.05 -3.72
N ASP A 16 -14.28 -4.37 -4.94
CA ASP A 16 -14.97 -5.64 -5.22
C ASP A 16 -14.07 -6.85 -4.96
N TYR A 17 -12.79 -6.78 -5.35
CA TYR A 17 -11.88 -7.90 -5.19
C TYR A 17 -11.60 -8.20 -3.70
N PHE A 18 -11.41 -7.18 -2.88
CA PHE A 18 -10.97 -7.30 -1.48
C PHE A 18 -12.04 -7.03 -0.43
N SER A 19 -13.27 -6.67 -0.78
CA SER A 19 -14.37 -6.45 0.16
C SER A 19 -15.60 -7.30 -0.13
N ARG A 20 -16.39 -7.61 0.89
CA ARG A 20 -17.68 -8.28 0.79
C ARG A 20 -18.70 -7.54 1.66
N PRO A 21 -20.00 -7.57 1.34
CA PRO A 21 -21.03 -7.11 2.26
C PRO A 21 -20.89 -7.78 3.62
N SER A 22 -20.94 -6.99 4.70
CA SER A 22 -20.95 -7.51 6.06
C SER A 22 -22.26 -8.25 6.32
N LYS A 23 -22.20 -9.36 7.06
CA LYS A 23 -23.37 -10.18 7.41
C LYS A 23 -23.93 -9.88 8.80
N SER A 24 -23.50 -8.79 9.44
CA SER A 24 -24.03 -8.39 10.75
C SER A 24 -25.48 -7.89 10.62
N GLY A 25 -26.36 -8.36 11.51
CA GLY A 25 -27.81 -8.24 11.38
C GLY A 25 -28.36 -6.82 11.37
N LEU A 26 -29.54 -6.69 10.75
CA LEU A 26 -30.48 -5.56 10.72
C LEU A 26 -30.03 -4.22 10.10
N LEU A 27 -28.73 -3.95 9.90
CA LEU A 27 -28.25 -2.81 9.11
C LEU A 27 -27.09 -3.23 8.19
N ALA A 28 -27.41 -3.52 6.93
CA ALA A 28 -26.48 -3.97 5.89
C ALA A 28 -25.54 -2.86 5.36
N ASP A 29 -25.00 -2.00 6.22
CA ASP A 29 -24.23 -0.80 5.83
C ASP A 29 -22.71 -0.97 5.97
N GLY A 30 -22.21 -2.19 6.22
CA GLY A 30 -20.78 -2.47 6.36
C GLY A 30 -20.17 -3.25 5.19
N LEU A 31 -18.91 -2.97 4.84
CA LEU A 31 -18.09 -3.87 4.01
C LEU A 31 -17.03 -4.55 4.87
N ASP A 32 -17.06 -5.88 4.91
CA ASP A 32 -15.98 -6.68 5.49
C ASP A 32 -14.84 -6.86 4.49
N SER A 33 -13.60 -6.94 4.97
CA SER A 33 -12.49 -7.38 4.13
C SER A 33 -12.68 -8.86 3.75
N ARG A 34 -12.61 -9.18 2.46
CA ARG A 34 -12.40 -10.56 2.00
C ARG A 34 -11.03 -11.05 2.46
N PRO A 35 -10.92 -12.30 2.92
CA PRO A 35 -9.65 -12.91 3.31
C PRO A 35 -8.83 -13.39 2.09
N ARG A 36 -9.09 -12.88 0.86
CA ARG A 36 -8.32 -13.25 -0.33
C ARG A 36 -6.85 -12.90 -0.09
N LYS A 37 -6.03 -13.94 0.08
CA LYS A 37 -4.57 -13.84 0.28
C LYS A 37 -3.80 -13.74 -1.04
N SER A 38 -4.49 -13.89 -2.17
CA SER A 38 -3.86 -13.89 -3.49
C SER A 38 -3.58 -12.48 -3.97
N PHE A 39 -2.37 -12.28 -4.48
CA PHE A 39 -1.93 -11.06 -5.18
C PHE A 39 -2.24 -11.11 -6.68
N ALA A 40 -3.10 -12.03 -7.13
CA ALA A 40 -3.42 -12.21 -8.55
C ALA A 40 -3.97 -10.95 -9.22
N LEU A 41 -4.65 -10.07 -8.47
CA LEU A 41 -5.11 -8.78 -9.00
C LEU A 41 -3.95 -7.87 -9.45
N TYR A 42 -2.75 -8.07 -8.91
CA TYR A 42 -1.54 -7.34 -9.27
C TYR A 42 -0.65 -8.13 -10.25
N SER A 43 -1.14 -9.22 -10.82
CA SER A 43 -0.44 -9.97 -11.86
C SER A 43 -0.45 -9.22 -13.20
N GLY A 44 0.38 -9.67 -14.13
CA GLY A 44 0.58 -9.08 -15.44
C GLY A 44 1.74 -8.10 -15.49
N ILE A 45 2.37 -8.00 -16.66
CA ILE A 45 3.56 -7.17 -16.89
C ILE A 45 3.36 -5.70 -16.48
N PRO A 46 2.27 -5.01 -16.83
CA PRO A 46 2.10 -3.61 -16.43
C PRO A 46 2.15 -3.41 -14.92
N SER A 47 1.47 -4.27 -14.17
CA SER A 47 1.48 -4.25 -12.71
C SER A 47 2.87 -4.57 -12.17
N MET A 48 3.53 -5.60 -12.67
CA MET A 48 4.88 -5.98 -12.24
C MET A 48 5.90 -4.87 -12.45
N LEU A 49 5.86 -4.20 -13.60
CA LEU A 49 6.71 -3.04 -13.86
C LEU A 49 6.42 -1.91 -12.86
N ALA A 50 5.13 -1.60 -12.62
CA ALA A 50 4.74 -0.59 -11.64
C ALA A 50 5.21 -0.94 -10.21
N LEU A 51 5.04 -2.19 -9.77
CA LEU A 51 5.48 -2.67 -8.44
C LEU A 51 6.99 -2.45 -8.21
N THR A 52 7.78 -2.38 -9.28
CA THR A 52 9.24 -2.20 -9.18
C THR A 52 9.68 -0.76 -9.13
N GLU A 53 8.82 0.22 -9.41
CA GLU A 53 9.14 1.66 -9.39
C GLU A 53 10.38 2.02 -10.23
N GLY A 54 10.63 1.28 -11.32
CA GLY A 54 11.84 1.46 -12.13
C GLY A 54 13.14 1.00 -11.46
N ASN A 55 13.09 0.39 -10.29
CA ASN A 55 14.27 -0.17 -9.62
C ASN A 55 14.72 -1.47 -10.33
N PRO A 56 15.87 -1.47 -11.02
CA PRO A 56 16.29 -2.61 -11.83
C PRO A 56 16.59 -3.86 -10.97
N ARG A 57 17.05 -3.69 -9.72
CA ARG A 57 17.31 -4.82 -8.81
C ARG A 57 16.02 -5.50 -8.41
N MET A 58 14.99 -4.72 -8.06
CA MET A 58 13.66 -5.27 -7.76
C MET A 58 13.04 -5.94 -8.97
N LEU A 59 13.19 -5.35 -10.16
CA LEU A 59 12.69 -5.91 -11.41
C LEU A 59 13.30 -7.28 -11.70
N ILE A 60 14.63 -7.40 -11.62
CA ILE A 60 15.34 -8.66 -11.79
C ILE A 60 14.85 -9.68 -10.77
N ASN A 61 14.79 -9.31 -9.48
CA ASN A 61 14.37 -10.22 -8.43
C ASN A 61 12.93 -10.73 -8.60
N LEU A 62 12.00 -9.89 -9.08
CA LEU A 62 10.61 -10.26 -9.31
C LEU A 62 10.43 -11.12 -10.57
N LEU A 63 11.10 -10.77 -11.67
CA LEU A 63 10.88 -11.41 -12.96
C LEU A 63 11.74 -12.66 -13.19
N SER A 64 12.93 -12.76 -12.61
CA SER A 64 13.83 -13.89 -12.85
C SER A 64 13.18 -15.27 -12.61
N PRO A 65 12.50 -15.53 -11.48
CA PRO A 65 11.84 -16.83 -11.27
C PRO A 65 10.70 -17.11 -12.26
N LEU A 66 10.04 -16.06 -12.78
CA LEU A 66 8.98 -16.20 -13.79
C LEU A 66 9.58 -16.51 -15.18
N ILE A 67 10.71 -15.88 -15.51
CA ILE A 67 11.44 -16.15 -16.77
C ILE A 67 11.94 -17.59 -16.78
N VAL A 68 12.45 -18.09 -15.65
CA VAL A 68 12.86 -19.51 -15.52
C VAL A 68 11.67 -20.43 -15.79
N GLU A 69 10.51 -20.19 -15.18
CA GLU A 69 9.30 -20.99 -15.44
C GLU A 69 8.84 -20.93 -16.89
N TYR A 70 8.87 -19.73 -17.50
CA TYR A 70 8.55 -19.57 -18.91
C TYR A 70 9.49 -20.39 -19.81
N ARG A 71 10.80 -20.38 -19.53
CA ARG A 71 11.79 -21.19 -20.24
C ARG A 71 11.58 -22.69 -20.06
N LEU A 72 11.21 -23.16 -18.87
CA LEU A 72 10.89 -24.57 -18.62
C LEU A 72 9.68 -25.05 -19.44
N SER A 73 8.78 -24.13 -19.80
CA SER A 73 7.67 -24.41 -20.72
C SER A 73 8.02 -24.24 -22.21
N GLU A 74 9.30 -24.07 -22.55
CA GLU A 74 9.80 -23.75 -23.89
C GLU A 74 9.15 -22.50 -24.50
N GLY A 75 8.69 -21.57 -23.66
CA GLY A 75 7.93 -20.40 -24.07
C GLY A 75 6.53 -20.68 -24.64
N LYS A 76 6.06 -21.93 -24.56
CA LYS A 76 4.74 -22.34 -25.10
C LYS A 76 3.59 -22.00 -24.17
N ARG A 77 3.86 -21.75 -22.88
CA ARG A 77 2.84 -21.45 -21.87
C ARG A 77 3.11 -20.11 -21.19
N LYS A 78 2.04 -19.32 -21.03
CA LYS A 78 2.09 -18.12 -20.19
C LYS A 78 2.25 -18.56 -18.73
N VAL A 79 3.08 -17.83 -17.99
CA VAL A 79 3.22 -18.03 -16.55
C VAL A 79 1.91 -17.69 -15.86
N SER A 80 1.39 -18.62 -15.05
CA SER A 80 0.07 -18.46 -14.42
C SER A 80 0.01 -17.24 -13.50
N GLU A 81 -1.16 -16.61 -13.39
CA GLU A 81 -1.37 -15.48 -12.46
C GLU A 81 -1.11 -15.88 -11.00
N SER A 82 -1.40 -17.13 -10.64
CA SER A 82 -1.11 -17.69 -9.32
C SER A 82 0.39 -17.71 -9.03
N LYS A 83 1.21 -18.13 -9.99
CA LYS A 83 2.67 -18.10 -9.84
C LYS A 83 3.19 -16.68 -9.72
N GLN A 84 2.70 -15.78 -10.58
CA GLN A 84 3.02 -14.36 -10.54
C GLN A 84 2.71 -13.76 -9.15
N ALA A 85 1.53 -14.05 -8.60
CA ALA A 85 1.12 -13.63 -7.27
C ALA A 85 2.04 -14.14 -6.15
N ILE A 86 2.54 -15.38 -6.26
CA ILE A 86 3.49 -15.96 -5.30
C ILE A 86 4.82 -15.18 -5.31
N GLU A 87 5.34 -14.83 -6.48
CA GLU A 87 6.58 -14.06 -6.57
C GLU A 87 6.39 -12.62 -6.08
N ILE A 88 5.26 -11.98 -6.39
CA ILE A 88 4.89 -10.67 -5.81
C ILE A 88 4.87 -10.74 -4.27
N GLN A 89 4.23 -11.77 -3.71
CA GLN A 89 4.18 -11.96 -2.27
C GLN A 89 5.56 -12.16 -1.64
N LYS A 90 6.46 -12.89 -2.31
CA LYS A 90 7.85 -13.05 -1.85
C LYS A 90 8.56 -11.70 -1.82
N SER A 91 8.46 -10.89 -2.87
CA SER A 91 9.04 -9.55 -2.91
C SER A 91 8.51 -8.67 -1.78
N ILE A 92 7.19 -8.69 -1.52
CA ILE A 92 6.57 -7.98 -0.39
C ILE A 92 7.19 -8.42 0.95
N ARG A 93 7.35 -9.73 1.15
CA ARG A 93 7.94 -10.27 2.39
C ARG A 93 9.38 -9.79 2.56
N VAL A 94 10.20 -9.80 1.51
CA VAL A 94 11.58 -9.31 1.56
C VAL A 94 11.62 -7.83 1.94
N MET A 95 10.81 -6.99 1.29
CA MET A 95 10.71 -5.55 1.60
C MET A 95 10.30 -5.33 3.06
N ARG A 96 9.26 -6.01 3.54
CA ARG A 96 8.82 -5.90 4.94
C ARG A 96 9.87 -6.38 5.93
N SER A 97 10.61 -7.45 5.61
CA SER A 97 11.71 -7.91 6.46
C SER A 97 12.82 -6.88 6.56
N LEU A 98 13.19 -6.22 5.47
CA LEU A 98 14.16 -5.11 5.48
C LEU A 98 13.69 -3.95 6.35
N LEU A 99 12.39 -3.62 6.30
CA LEU A 99 11.83 -2.56 7.13
C LEU A 99 11.87 -2.86 8.63
N LYS A 100 11.80 -4.14 9.02
CA LYS A 100 11.91 -4.57 10.43
C LYS A 100 13.30 -4.41 11.01
N THR A 101 14.35 -4.45 10.17
CA THR A 101 15.73 -4.35 10.65
C THR A 101 16.17 -2.91 10.92
N VAL A 102 15.32 -1.92 10.63
CA VAL A 102 15.65 -0.51 10.77
C VAL A 102 15.61 -0.11 12.25
N PRO A 103 16.71 0.38 12.82
CA PRO A 103 16.77 0.71 14.24
C PRO A 103 15.83 1.87 14.58
N THR A 104 15.09 1.70 15.68
CA THR A 104 14.22 2.70 16.32
C THR A 104 14.98 3.35 17.48
N LYS A 105 14.72 4.65 17.76
CA LYS A 105 15.45 5.38 18.82
C LYS A 105 15.15 4.87 20.24
N LYS A 106 14.01 4.19 20.46
CA LYS A 106 13.68 3.55 21.73
C LYS A 106 14.06 2.07 21.67
N LYS A 107 15.12 1.69 22.41
CA LYS A 107 15.62 0.29 22.52
C LYS A 107 14.56 -0.73 22.99
N THR A 108 13.48 -0.26 23.61
CA THR A 108 12.39 -1.11 24.12
C THR A 108 11.36 -1.47 23.04
N ASP A 109 11.35 -0.80 21.89
CA ASP A 109 10.37 -1.02 20.83
C ASP A 109 11.02 -1.74 19.64
N SER A 110 11.13 -3.06 19.80
CA SER A 110 11.76 -4.06 18.91
C SER A 110 11.49 -3.89 17.40
N GLY A 111 12.23 -3.03 16.68
CA GLY A 111 12.17 -2.93 15.20
C GLY A 111 10.78 -2.61 14.60
N GLN A 112 9.81 -2.32 15.46
CA GLN A 112 8.40 -2.20 15.11
C GLN A 112 8.04 -0.77 14.71
N GLY A 113 8.79 0.25 15.11
CA GLY A 113 8.41 1.66 14.89
C GLY A 113 8.20 2.04 13.42
N LEU A 114 9.17 1.76 12.53
CA LEU A 114 9.03 2.11 11.11
C LEU A 114 7.96 1.28 10.40
N LEU A 115 7.96 -0.04 10.62
CA LEU A 115 6.98 -0.91 9.99
C LEU A 115 5.56 -0.59 10.49
N ARG A 116 5.37 -0.35 11.79
CA ARG A 116 4.07 0.07 12.36
C ARG A 116 3.62 1.41 11.81
N PHE A 117 4.53 2.36 11.62
CA PHE A 117 4.21 3.62 10.95
C PHE A 117 3.69 3.37 9.53
N LEU A 118 4.38 2.54 8.74
CA LEU A 118 3.93 2.20 7.38
C LEU A 118 2.63 1.37 7.38
N ASP A 119 2.43 0.50 8.37
CA ASP A 119 1.19 -0.25 8.56
C ASP A 119 0.02 0.68 8.86
N ALA A 120 0.24 1.73 9.67
CA ALA A 120 -0.78 2.74 9.97
C ALA A 120 -1.13 3.57 8.72
N VAL A 121 -0.12 4.03 7.97
CA VAL A 121 -0.31 4.72 6.69
C VAL A 121 -1.10 3.85 5.71
N GLY A 122 -0.65 2.61 5.48
CA GLY A 122 -1.29 1.69 4.54
C GLY A 122 -2.73 1.35 4.93
N SER A 123 -2.98 1.09 6.21
CA SER A 123 -4.31 0.79 6.73
C SER A 123 -5.26 1.99 6.65
N GLY A 124 -4.75 3.19 6.93
CA GLY A 124 -5.51 4.44 6.81
C GLY A 124 -5.92 4.74 5.36
N LEU A 125 -5.03 4.50 4.39
CA LEU A 125 -5.34 4.67 2.97
C LEU A 125 -6.35 3.62 2.51
N TYR A 126 -6.16 2.35 2.93
CA TYR A 126 -7.08 1.27 2.58
C TYR A 126 -8.49 1.50 3.13
N HIS A 127 -8.60 2.08 4.34
CA HIS A 127 -9.88 2.44 4.92
C HIS A 127 -10.69 3.37 4.00
N GLY A 128 -10.05 4.34 3.34
CA GLY A 128 -10.73 5.23 2.40
C GLY A 128 -11.37 4.51 1.20
N ILE A 129 -10.83 3.35 0.80
CA ILE A 129 -11.35 2.54 -0.31
C ILE A 129 -12.56 1.70 0.12
N VAL A 130 -12.46 1.08 1.30
CA VAL A 130 -13.47 0.12 1.79
C VAL A 130 -14.52 0.74 2.69
N ALA A 131 -14.47 2.04 2.93
CA ALA A 131 -15.48 2.77 3.71
C ALA A 131 -16.89 2.52 3.17
N THR A 132 -17.87 2.47 4.08
CA THR A 132 -19.30 2.28 3.78
C THR A 132 -19.75 3.17 2.62
N LYS A 133 -19.58 4.48 2.77
CA LYS A 133 -19.81 5.43 1.68
C LYS A 133 -18.73 5.27 0.61
N PHE A 134 -19.14 4.90 -0.59
CA PHE A 134 -18.22 4.81 -1.72
C PHE A 134 -17.63 6.19 -2.04
N ASN A 135 -16.30 6.23 -2.13
CA ASN A 135 -15.56 7.37 -2.61
C ASN A 135 -14.88 6.95 -3.92
N ASP A 136 -15.19 7.63 -5.01
CA ASP A 136 -14.65 7.35 -6.34
C ASP A 136 -13.19 7.82 -6.51
N GLN A 137 -12.72 8.67 -5.59
CA GLN A 137 -11.36 9.22 -5.53
C GLN A 137 -10.85 9.21 -4.07
N PRO A 138 -10.65 8.02 -3.47
CA PRO A 138 -10.07 7.93 -2.14
C PRO A 138 -8.61 8.41 -2.15
N PRO A 139 -8.10 8.96 -1.04
CA PRO A 139 -6.71 9.35 -0.98
C PRO A 139 -5.80 8.11 -1.10
N LEU A 140 -4.79 8.19 -1.96
CA LEU A 140 -3.76 7.16 -2.15
C LEU A 140 -2.34 7.69 -1.89
N SER A 141 -2.26 8.91 -1.37
CA SER A 141 -1.03 9.60 -1.00
C SER A 141 -1.30 10.46 0.23
N PHE A 142 -0.26 11.00 0.84
CA PHE A 142 -0.40 11.91 1.96
C PHE A 142 0.59 13.06 1.87
N ARG A 143 0.24 14.19 2.47
CA ARG A 143 1.13 15.33 2.67
C ARG A 143 1.51 15.41 4.14
N VAL A 144 2.78 15.66 4.42
CA VAL A 144 3.24 15.87 5.80
C VAL A 144 2.87 17.28 6.22
N ASP A 145 1.88 17.42 7.07
CA ASP A 145 1.45 18.71 7.62
C ASP A 145 2.45 19.24 8.67
N ARG A 146 2.41 20.56 8.92
CA ARG A 146 3.19 21.19 9.99
C ARG A 146 2.76 20.65 11.36
N GLY A 147 3.71 20.62 12.30
CA GLY A 147 3.44 20.19 13.68
C GLY A 147 3.42 18.67 13.90
N VAL A 148 3.68 17.87 12.86
CA VAL A 148 3.85 16.43 12.98
C VAL A 148 5.04 16.11 13.90
N HIS A 149 4.82 15.14 14.80
CA HIS A 149 5.82 14.72 15.77
C HIS A 149 7.16 14.32 15.12
N PRO A 150 8.33 14.74 15.65
CA PRO A 150 9.65 14.50 15.03
C PRO A 150 9.98 13.02 14.75
N GLU A 151 9.39 12.10 15.52
CA GLU A 151 9.53 10.66 15.29
C GLU A 151 8.95 10.24 13.93
N TYR A 152 7.79 10.77 13.52
CA TYR A 152 7.20 10.49 12.22
C TYR A 152 8.02 11.10 11.09
N LEU A 153 8.55 12.31 11.27
CA LEU A 153 9.46 12.93 10.30
C LEU A 153 10.72 12.05 10.08
N SER A 154 11.28 11.53 11.17
CA SER A 154 12.41 10.59 11.10
C SER A 154 12.02 9.27 10.42
N ALA A 155 10.83 8.73 10.70
CA ALA A 155 10.31 7.52 10.06
C ALA A 155 10.12 7.72 8.55
N ILE A 156 9.60 8.87 8.12
CA ILE A 156 9.45 9.22 6.70
C ILE A 156 10.81 9.27 6.01
N GLY A 157 11.80 9.96 6.59
CA GLY A 157 13.15 10.01 6.03
C GLY A 157 13.78 8.62 5.87
N LYS A 158 13.62 7.74 6.88
CA LYS A 158 14.08 6.35 6.79
C LYS A 158 13.34 5.55 5.71
N ALA A 159 12.02 5.70 5.63
CA ALA A 159 11.20 5.02 4.62
C ALA A 159 11.56 5.46 3.20
N LEU A 160 11.85 6.74 2.99
CA LEU A 160 12.33 7.29 1.72
C LEU A 160 13.66 6.66 1.31
N ASN A 161 14.64 6.65 2.21
CA ASN A 161 15.96 6.08 1.94
C ASN A 161 15.93 4.59 1.58
N ILE A 162 14.97 3.84 2.13
CA ILE A 162 14.76 2.41 1.85
C ILE A 162 13.93 2.19 0.59
N GLY A 163 13.27 3.23 0.08
CA GLY A 163 12.36 3.14 -1.07
C GLY A 163 10.97 2.58 -0.72
N ALA A 164 10.58 2.64 0.55
CA ALA A 164 9.24 2.26 1.02
C ALA A 164 8.22 3.39 0.85
N LEU A 165 8.67 4.65 0.87
CA LEU A 165 7.91 5.81 0.43
C LEU A 165 8.52 6.38 -0.85
N ILE A 166 7.66 6.92 -1.70
CA ILE A 166 8.02 7.63 -2.92
C ILE A 166 7.59 9.09 -2.76
N TYR A 167 8.54 10.01 -2.94
CA TYR A 167 8.26 11.44 -3.03
C TYR A 167 7.46 11.74 -4.31
N VAL A 168 6.41 12.54 -4.17
CA VAL A 168 5.57 13.00 -5.27
C VAL A 168 5.76 14.51 -5.37
N PRO A 169 6.50 15.02 -6.37
CA PRO A 169 6.76 16.44 -6.49
C PRO A 169 5.48 17.18 -6.92
N ASP A 170 5.27 18.38 -6.37
CA ASP A 170 4.11 19.23 -6.68
C ASP A 170 4.22 19.88 -8.07
N HIS A 171 5.45 20.08 -8.55
CA HIS A 171 5.79 20.64 -9.85
C HIS A 171 6.85 19.77 -10.53
N ALA A 172 7.01 19.89 -11.85
CA ALA A 172 7.98 19.11 -12.61
C ALA A 172 9.45 19.48 -12.33
N SER A 173 9.73 20.40 -11.38
CA SER A 173 11.08 20.76 -10.98
C SER A 173 11.70 19.68 -10.12
N GLU A 174 12.96 19.35 -10.42
CA GLU A 174 13.83 18.52 -9.60
C GLU A 174 14.28 19.29 -8.35
N ASP A 175 13.33 19.61 -7.47
CA ASP A 175 13.68 20.14 -6.15
C ASP A 175 14.39 19.03 -5.37
N ILE A 176 15.67 19.25 -5.06
CA ILE A 176 16.39 18.41 -4.10
C ILE A 176 15.62 18.44 -2.78
N LEU A 177 15.17 17.27 -2.33
CA LEU A 177 14.36 17.12 -1.13
C LEU A 177 15.19 17.45 0.12
N SER A 178 15.18 18.71 0.53
CA SER A 178 15.90 19.20 1.71
C SER A 178 15.14 19.00 3.03
N ASN A 179 13.80 18.89 2.96
CA ASN A 179 12.93 18.61 4.09
C ASN A 179 11.73 17.75 3.66
N VAL A 180 11.08 17.10 4.64
CA VAL A 180 9.89 16.25 4.39
C VAL A 180 8.57 16.95 4.72
N VAL A 181 8.60 18.10 5.41
CA VAL A 181 7.41 18.83 5.84
C VAL A 181 6.80 19.55 4.65
N GLU A 182 5.47 19.61 4.58
CA GLU A 182 4.67 20.07 3.44
C GLU A 182 4.89 19.27 2.15
N LYS A 183 5.66 18.18 2.18
CA LYS A 183 5.92 17.35 0.99
C LYS A 183 4.93 16.20 0.90
N ARG A 184 4.62 15.81 -0.32
CA ARG A 184 3.69 14.72 -0.64
C ARG A 184 4.44 13.42 -0.87
N PHE A 185 3.88 12.35 -0.31
CA PHE A 185 4.42 11.01 -0.42
C PHE A 185 3.33 10.00 -0.73
N ARG A 186 3.71 8.91 -1.36
CA ARG A 186 2.89 7.70 -1.47
C ARG A 186 3.70 6.48 -1.04
N LEU A 187 3.00 5.40 -0.74
CA LEU A 187 3.67 4.10 -0.58
C LEU A 187 4.26 3.66 -1.92
N ASN A 188 5.42 3.01 -1.84
CA ASN A 188 5.92 2.18 -2.93
C ASN A 188 4.83 1.21 -3.38
N TYR A 189 4.69 0.97 -4.68
CA TYR A 189 3.60 0.15 -5.21
C TYR A 189 3.62 -1.30 -4.73
N LEU A 190 4.78 -1.85 -4.38
CA LEU A 190 4.87 -3.16 -3.73
C LEU A 190 4.19 -3.17 -2.35
N LEU A 191 4.40 -2.13 -1.55
CA LEU A 191 3.70 -1.96 -0.28
C LEU A 191 2.22 -1.59 -0.50
N SER A 192 1.91 -0.83 -1.55
CA SER A 192 0.52 -0.54 -1.94
C SER A 192 -0.25 -1.84 -2.21
N ALA A 193 0.34 -2.78 -2.96
CA ALA A 193 -0.25 -4.10 -3.18
C ALA A 193 -0.44 -4.87 -1.87
N HIS A 194 0.53 -4.80 -0.95
CA HIS A 194 0.42 -5.41 0.37
C HIS A 194 -0.79 -4.89 1.17
N TYR A 195 -1.02 -3.58 1.16
CA TYR A 195 -2.18 -2.94 1.82
C TYR A 195 -3.44 -2.90 0.94
N LYS A 196 -3.46 -3.64 -0.16
CA LYS A 196 -4.63 -3.78 -1.05
C LYS A 196 -5.06 -2.44 -1.67
N LEU A 197 -4.09 -1.60 -2.04
CA LEU A 197 -4.31 -0.31 -2.67
C LEU A 197 -4.14 -0.40 -4.19
N PRO A 198 -4.87 0.41 -4.98
CA PRO A 198 -4.61 0.57 -6.41
C PRO A 198 -3.17 0.99 -6.69
N LEU A 199 -2.61 0.54 -7.82
CA LEU A 199 -1.28 0.94 -8.30
C LEU A 199 -1.37 2.25 -9.10
N SER A 200 -1.98 3.27 -8.50
CA SER A 200 -2.20 4.57 -9.12
C SER A 200 -1.97 5.69 -8.11
N LEU A 201 -1.51 6.84 -8.61
CA LEU A 201 -1.46 8.07 -7.83
C LEU A 201 -2.83 8.76 -7.91
N ASP A 202 -3.40 9.04 -6.75
CA ASP A 202 -4.64 9.81 -6.60
C ASP A 202 -4.49 10.80 -5.43
N ARG A 203 -5.59 11.48 -5.05
CA ARG A 203 -5.65 12.53 -4.02
C ARG A 203 -4.80 12.26 -2.78
N GLU A 204 -4.39 13.35 -2.14
CA GLU A 204 -3.67 13.31 -0.88
C GLU A 204 -4.60 13.59 0.32
N ILE A 205 -4.13 13.23 1.49
CA ILE A 205 -4.68 13.59 2.81
C ILE A 205 -3.53 14.07 3.70
N SER A 206 -3.79 14.88 4.73
CA SER A 206 -2.75 15.19 5.71
C SER A 206 -2.31 13.94 6.47
N LEU A 207 -1.04 13.90 6.88
CA LEU A 207 -0.49 12.76 7.62
C LEU A 207 -1.20 12.61 8.97
N SER A 208 -1.46 13.70 9.69
CA SER A 208 -2.16 13.65 10.97
C SER A 208 -3.55 13.01 10.84
N ALA A 209 -4.36 13.45 9.87
CA ALA A 209 -5.69 12.88 9.63
C ALA A 209 -5.64 11.41 9.16
N LEU A 210 -4.58 11.03 8.43
CA LEU A 210 -4.36 9.65 8.01
C LEU A 210 -4.07 8.73 9.21
N LEU A 211 -3.22 9.17 10.14
CA LEU A 211 -2.85 8.41 11.33
C LEU A 211 -4.02 8.26 12.30
N GLU A 212 -4.81 9.31 12.49
CA GLU A 212 -6.05 9.27 13.29
C GLU A 212 -7.05 8.22 12.76
N ARG A 213 -7.26 8.18 11.44
CA ARG A 213 -8.12 7.16 10.79
C ARG A 213 -7.65 5.73 11.03
N SER A 214 -6.34 5.53 11.15
CA SER A 214 -5.80 4.20 11.46
C SER A 214 -6.08 3.80 12.90
N GLN A 215 -6.03 4.74 13.85
CA GLN A 215 -6.22 4.46 15.27
C GLN A 215 -7.69 4.15 15.59
N SER A 216 -8.63 4.93 15.05
CA SER A 216 -10.07 4.71 15.27
C SER A 216 -10.53 3.33 14.81
N ARG A 217 -9.95 2.78 13.73
CA ARG A 217 -10.24 1.42 13.27
C ARG A 217 -9.70 0.34 14.20
N LEU A 218 -8.50 0.50 14.73
CA LEU A 218 -7.92 -0.47 15.66
C LEU A 218 -8.80 -0.59 16.91
N GLN A 219 -9.28 0.54 17.43
CA GLN A 219 -10.24 0.58 18.53
C GLN A 219 -11.56 -0.12 18.17
N ALA A 220 -12.19 0.25 17.05
CA ALA A 220 -13.44 -0.37 16.61
C ALA A 220 -13.33 -1.90 16.39
N GLN A 221 -12.18 -2.41 15.96
CA GLN A 221 -11.94 -3.85 15.82
C GLN A 221 -11.73 -4.55 17.17
N MET A 222 -11.12 -3.89 18.14
CA MET A 222 -10.93 -4.42 19.49
C MET A 222 -12.26 -4.50 20.25
N ASP A 223 -13.11 -3.49 20.11
CA ASP A 223 -14.43 -3.45 20.76
C ASP A 223 -15.33 -4.59 20.26
N LEU A 224 -15.38 -4.81 18.94
CA LEU A 224 -16.13 -5.93 18.33
C LEU A 224 -15.62 -7.32 18.75
N SER A 225 -14.32 -7.46 19.04
CA SER A 225 -13.73 -8.74 19.49
C SER A 225 -13.96 -9.05 20.97
N ASN A 226 -14.32 -8.05 21.79
CA ASN A 226 -14.62 -8.22 23.21
C ASN A 226 -16.11 -8.50 23.47
N GLU A 227 -16.98 -8.30 22.48
CA GLU A 227 -18.42 -8.56 22.54
C GLU A 227 -18.83 -9.91 21.90
N SER A 228 -17.87 -10.71 21.42
CA SER A 228 -18.06 -12.04 20.80
C SER A 228 -17.62 -13.16 21.73
#